data_AF-A0A841I0V7-F1
#
_entry.id   AF-A0A841I0V7-F1
#
_cell.length_a   1.000
_cell.length_b   1.000
_cell.length_c   1.000
_cell.angle_alpha   90.00
_cell.angle_beta   90.00
_cell.angle_gamma   90.00
#
_symmetry.space_group_name_H-M   'P 1'
#
loop_
_entity.id
_entity.type
_entity.pdbx_description
1 polymer ?
#
loop_
_entity_poly.entity_id
_entity_poly.type
_entity_poly.pdbx_seq_one_letter_code
_entity_poly.pdbx_strand_id
1 'polypeptide(L)' 'MSAPNALFDLAVNRAAGVLRGLRPTDRAAALREWHARTRFARRVPLEAVVACLEGRPEGGEWHWSGGPQGAWLPGRAPFP' A
#
# COMPACT_ATOMS: atom_id res chain seq x y z
N MET A 1 -2.45 18.54 4.72
CA MET A 1 -3.70 17.85 5.13
C MET A 1 -3.45 16.36 5.01
N SER A 2 -3.48 15.62 6.12
CA SER A 2 -3.36 14.15 6.10
C SER A 2 -4.47 13.58 5.22
N ALA A 3 -4.13 12.62 4.35
CA ALA A 3 -5.15 11.80 3.71
C ALA A 3 -6.08 11.20 4.79
N PRO A 4 -7.39 11.08 4.55
CA PRO A 4 -8.25 10.28 5.42
C PRO A 4 -7.63 8.89 5.61
N ASN A 5 -7.64 8.34 6.82
CA ASN A 5 -6.98 7.06 7.12
C ASN A 5 -7.37 5.96 6.13
N ALA A 6 -8.65 5.89 5.75
CA ALA A 6 -9.14 4.94 4.74
C ALA A 6 -8.49 5.11 3.36
N LEU A 7 -8.13 6.33 2.96
CA LEU A 7 -7.42 6.57 1.70
C LEU A 7 -5.97 6.07 1.78
N PHE A 8 -5.31 6.24 2.92
CA PHE A 8 -3.98 5.71 3.16
C PHE A 8 -4.02 4.17 3.14
N ASP A 9 -4.96 3.57 3.85
CA ASP A 9 -5.18 2.12 3.87
C ASP A 9 -5.42 1.58 2.47
N LEU A 10 -6.27 2.24 1.68
CA LEU A 10 -6.53 1.87 0.30
C LEU A 10 -5.26 1.97 -0.57
N ALA A 11 -4.42 3.00 -0.37
CA ALA A 11 -3.17 3.16 -1.11
C ALA A 11 -2.20 2.01 -0.81
N VAL A 12 -1.98 1.68 0.47
CA VAL A 12 -1.09 0.57 0.88
C VAL A 12 -1.60 -0.76 0.35
N ASN A 13 -2.90 -1.04 0.50
CA ASN A 13 -3.50 -2.28 0.03
C ASN A 13 -3.44 -2.43 -1.49
N ARG A 14 -3.65 -1.34 -2.24
CA ARG A 14 -3.51 -1.37 -3.70
C ARG A 14 -2.06 -1.57 -4.14
N ALA A 15 -1.11 -0.90 -3.50
CA ALA A 15 0.31 -1.08 -3.77
C ALA A 15 0.75 -2.53 -3.56
N ALA A 16 0.32 -3.14 -2.44
CA ALA A 16 0.59 -4.55 -2.14
C ALA A 16 0.00 -5.49 -3.21
N GLY A 17 -1.23 -5.21 -3.66
CA GLY A 17 -1.87 -5.96 -4.73
C GLY A 17 -1.13 -5.88 -6.06
N VAL A 18 -0.63 -4.69 -6.43
CA VAL A 18 0.16 -4.46 -7.65
C VAL A 18 1.46 -5.26 -7.61
N LEU A 19 2.21 -5.18 -6.51
CA LEU A 19 3.45 -5.94 -6.36
C LEU A 19 3.23 -7.46 -6.43
N ARG A 20 2.14 -7.95 -5.84
CA ARG A 20 1.77 -9.38 -5.90
C ARG A 20 1.44 -9.82 -7.33
N GLY A 21 0.75 -8.98 -8.10
CA GLY A 21 0.35 -9.29 -9.47
C GLY A 21 1.50 -9.21 -10.48
N LEU A 22 2.33 -8.17 -10.39
CA LEU A 22 3.39 -7.91 -11.37
C LEU A 22 4.69 -8.67 -11.10
N ARG A 23 4.95 -9.09 -9.85
CA ARG A 23 6.22 -9.69 -9.40
C ARG A 23 7.47 -8.99 -10.00
N PRO A 24 7.59 -7.65 -9.88
CA PRO A 24 8.65 -6.91 -10.54
C PRO A 24 10.02 -7.25 -9.92
N THR A 25 11.06 -7.31 -10.75
CA THR A 25 12.45 -7.44 -10.29
C THR A 25 12.88 -6.21 -9.47
N ASP A 26 12.47 -5.01 -9.89
CA ASP A 26 12.65 -3.77 -9.13
C ASP A 26 11.29 -3.30 -8.56
N ARG A 27 11.07 -3.61 -7.28
CA ARG A 27 9.84 -3.24 -6.56
C ARG A 27 9.72 -1.72 -6.39
N ALA A 28 10.82 -1.02 -6.17
CA ALA A 28 10.81 0.42 -5.91
C ALA A 28 10.45 1.21 -7.17
N ALA A 29 11.03 0.84 -8.32
CA ALA A 29 10.69 1.44 -9.60
C ALA A 29 9.22 1.19 -9.98
N ALA A 30 8.73 -0.05 -9.80
CA ALA A 30 7.34 -0.39 -10.08
C ALA A 30 6.36 0.39 -9.20
N LEU A 31 6.67 0.55 -7.90
CA LEU A 31 5.85 1.36 -6.99
C LEU A 31 5.86 2.84 -7.36
N ARG A 32 7.02 3.40 -7.75
CA ARG A 32 7.14 4.80 -8.15
C ARG A 32 6.30 5.10 -9.39
N GLU A 33 6.41 4.24 -10.41
CA GLU A 33 5.63 4.34 -11.65
C GLU A 33 4.12 4.20 -11.38
N TRP A 34 3.73 3.20 -10.59
CA TRP A 34 2.34 3.01 -10.19
C TRP A 34 1.79 4.22 -9.45
N HIS A 35 2.54 4.72 -8.46
CA HIS A 35 2.11 5.83 -7.62
C HIS A 35 1.92 7.10 -8.44
N ALA A 36 2.89 7.44 -9.31
CA ALA A 36 2.83 8.56 -10.23
C ALA A 36 1.60 8.53 -11.16
N ARG A 37 1.15 7.33 -11.56
CA ARG A 37 -0.01 7.12 -12.43
C ARG A 37 -1.35 7.12 -11.69
N THR A 38 -1.35 7.14 -10.37
CA THR A 38 -2.57 7.08 -9.57
C THR A 38 -2.90 8.41 -8.93
N ARG A 39 -4.17 8.58 -8.55
CA ARG A 39 -4.61 9.73 -7.76
C ARG A 39 -3.97 9.81 -6.36
N PHE A 40 -3.31 8.75 -5.90
CA PHE A 40 -2.63 8.72 -4.61
C PHE A 40 -1.42 9.65 -4.58
N ALA A 41 -0.75 9.91 -5.71
CA ALA A 41 0.39 10.81 -5.79
C ALA A 41 0.15 12.20 -5.20
N ARG A 42 -1.10 12.68 -5.25
CA ARG A 42 -1.48 14.00 -4.73
C ARG A 42 -1.90 14.00 -3.26
N ARG A 43 -2.04 12.82 -2.65
CA ARG A 43 -2.73 12.67 -1.35
C ARG A 43 -1.98 11.81 -0.34
N VAL A 44 -1.17 10.87 -0.80
CA VAL A 44 -0.46 9.90 0.05
C VAL A 44 1.01 9.90 -0.39
N PRO A 45 1.97 10.19 0.50
CA PRO A 45 3.39 10.14 0.16
C PRO A 45 3.83 8.71 -0.18
N LEU A 46 4.66 8.56 -1.23
CA LEU A 46 5.13 7.25 -1.69
C LEU A 46 5.98 6.56 -0.62
N GLU A 47 6.87 7.33 0.02
CA GLU A 47 7.77 6.87 1.07
C GLU A 47 7.02 6.24 2.24
N ALA A 48 5.86 6.80 2.62
CA ALA A 48 5.03 6.26 3.68
C ALA A 48 4.40 4.92 3.27
N VAL A 49 3.99 4.77 2.00
CA VAL A 49 3.47 3.50 1.48
C VAL A 49 4.57 2.45 1.42
N VAL A 50 5.78 2.81 0.98
CA VAL A 50 6.93 1.91 0.91
C VAL A 50 7.28 1.39 2.31
N ALA A 51 7.37 2.27 3.31
CA ALA A 51 7.67 1.88 4.69
C ALA A 51 6.66 0.86 5.24
N CYS A 52 5.36 1.04 4.98
CA CYS A 52 4.35 0.06 5.36
C CYS A 52 4.53 -1.29 4.64
N LEU A 53 4.90 -1.27 3.35
CA LEU A 53 5.09 -2.50 2.55
C LEU A 53 6.33 -3.30 2.94
N GLU A 54 7.37 -2.65 3.45
CA GLU A 54 8.58 -3.31 3.97
C GLU A 54 8.27 -4.12 5.23
N GLY A 55 7.35 -3.65 6.08
CA GLY A 55 6.87 -4.36 7.27
C GLY A 55 5.80 -5.43 7.01
N ARG A 56 5.48 -5.74 5.75
CA ARG A 56 4.41 -6.69 5.41
C ARG A 56 4.86 -8.13 5.70
N PRO A 57 4.10 -8.91 6.50
CA PRO A 57 4.39 -10.33 6.69
C PRO A 57 4.43 -11.11 5.37
N GLU A 58 5.32 -12.10 5.32
CA GLU A 58 5.42 -13.02 4.19
C GLU A 58 4.37 -14.14 4.30
N GLY A 59 3.84 -14.57 3.15
CA GLY A 59 2.83 -15.62 3.08
C GLY A 59 1.44 -15.19 3.58
N GLY A 60 0.42 -15.92 3.15
CA GLY A 60 -0.98 -15.65 3.55
C GLY A 60 -1.60 -14.38 2.94
N GLU A 61 -2.83 -14.11 3.37
CA GLU A 61 -3.55 -12.89 3.03
C GLU A 61 -3.41 -11.89 4.18
N TRP A 62 -3.02 -10.66 3.83
CA TRP A 62 -2.87 -9.56 4.77
C TRP A 62 -3.41 -8.28 4.15
N HIS A 63 -3.94 -7.39 4.98
CA HIS A 63 -4.31 -6.05 4.58
C HIS A 63 -3.87 -5.03 5.62
N TRP A 64 -3.54 -3.83 5.17
CA TRP A 64 -3.24 -2.70 6.04
C TRP A 64 -4.52 -2.01 6.48
N SER A 65 -4.59 -1.61 7.75
CA SER A 65 -5.70 -0.87 8.33
C SER A 65 -5.22 0.03 9.47
N GLY A 66 -5.81 1.22 9.60
CA GLY A 66 -5.51 2.15 10.70
C GLY A 66 -4.78 3.43 10.27
N GLY A 67 -4.74 3.71 8.97
CA GLY A 67 -4.08 4.90 8.41
C GLY A 67 -2.56 4.83 8.51
N PRO A 68 -1.87 5.99 8.56
CA PRO A 68 -0.41 6.05 8.61
C PRO A 68 0.24 5.32 9.80
N GLN A 69 -0.49 5.15 10.90
CA GLN A 69 -0.04 4.44 12.12
C GLN A 69 -0.71 3.07 12.26
N GLY A 70 -1.28 2.55 11.17
CA GLY A 70 -1.97 1.28 11.13
C GLY A 70 -1.05 0.07 11.26
N ALA A 71 -1.63 -1.09 11.02
CA ALA A 71 -0.91 -2.36 11.04
C ALA A 71 -1.41 -3.30 9.95
N TRP A 72 -0.59 -4.32 9.64
CA TRP A 72 -1.02 -5.46 8.85
C TRP A 72 -1.92 -6.37 9.69
N LEU A 73 -3.15 -6.54 9.24
CA LEU A 73 -4.12 -7.45 9.81
C LEU A 73 -4.25 -8.69 8.91
N PRO A 74 -4.40 -9.89 9.49
CA PRO A 74 -4.57 -11.10 8.72
C PRO A 74 -5.91 -11.12 7.99
N GLY A 75 -5.95 -11.78 6.84
CA GLY A 75 -7.13 -11.92 5.99
C GLY A 75 -7.28 -10.81 4.95
N ARG A 76 -8.40 -10.88 4.24
CA ARG A 76 -8.76 -9.92 3.18
C ARG A 76 -9.34 -8.64 3.80
N ALA A 77 -9.00 -7.49 3.22
CA ALA A 77 -9.62 -6.23 3.60
C ALA A 77 -11.15 -6.33 3.48
N PRO A 78 -11.93 -5.94 4.51
CA PRO A 78 -13.37 -6.12 4.53
C PRO A 78 -14.12 -5.31 3.45
N PHE A 79 -13.54 -4.23 2.92
CA PHE A 79 -14.14 -3.40 1.86
C PHE A 79 -13.07 -2.67 1.01
N PRO A 80 -13.33 -2.40 -0.30
CA PRO A 80 -12.64 -1.36 -1.08
C PRO A 80 -13.25 0.04 -0.88
#